data_AF-A0A183A4D8-F1
#
_entry.id   AF-A0A183A4D8-F1
#
_cell.length_a   1.000
_cell.length_b   1.000
_cell.length_c   1.000
_cell.angle_alpha   90.00
_cell.angle_beta   90.00
_cell.angle_gamma   90.00
#
_symmetry.space_group_name_H-M   'P 1'
#
loop_
_entity.id
_entity.type
_entity.pdbx_description
1 polymer ?
#
loop_
_entity_poly.entity_id
_entity_poly.type
_entity_poly.pdbx_seq_one_letter_code
_entity_poly.pdbx_strand_id
1 'polypeptide(L)'
;MQKPISVVVVEAHNEALSYIYRLIGSKRIPFSGLKLLHFDSHPDLGIPDIKACDIRQDPEKLICASIENWIMPMVYAGHVDHVLWLHPAWSDQLVDRKPTCYTVGESKETKQLSATLELDSLAVFQEITMHSEL
;
A
#
# COMPACT_ATOMS: atom_id res chain seq x y z
N MET A 1 3.99 6.20 30.54
CA MET A 1 5.28 5.81 29.94
C MET A 1 5.11 5.81 28.43
N GLN A 2 5.97 6.52 27.69
CA GLN A 2 5.91 6.54 26.24
C GLN A 2 6.45 5.20 25.71
N LYS A 3 5.70 4.54 24.81
CA LYS A 3 6.20 3.32 24.18
C LYS A 3 7.37 3.68 23.24
N PRO A 4 8.46 2.91 23.24
CA PRO A 4 9.57 3.15 22.32
C PRO A 4 9.11 2.95 20.88
N ILE A 5 9.66 3.77 19.97
CA ILE A 5 9.42 3.66 18.53
C ILE A 5 10.18 2.44 18.00
N SER A 6 9.51 1.60 17.20
CA SER A 6 10.16 0.47 16.54
C SER A 6 10.86 0.97 15.28
N VAL A 7 12.16 0.70 15.17
CA VAL A 7 12.98 1.00 13.99
C VAL A 7 13.48 -0.32 13.43
N VAL A 8 13.36 -0.49 12.12
CA VAL A 8 13.77 -1.69 11.40
C VAL A 8 14.56 -1.25 10.17
N VAL A 9 15.64 -1.97 9.89
CA VAL A 9 16.38 -1.86 8.63
C VAL A 9 16.06 -3.13 7.84
N VAL A 10 15.68 -2.94 6.58
CA VAL A 10 15.36 -4.02 5.64
C VAL A 10 16.23 -3.86 4.40
N GLU A 11 16.47 -4.94 3.67
CA GLU A 11 17.23 -4.86 2.41
C GLU A 11 16.34 -4.42 1.26
N ALA A 12 15.20 -5.10 1.08
CA ALA A 12 14.21 -4.77 0.05
C ALA A 12 12.95 -4.11 0.64
N HIS A 13 12.29 -3.23 -0.12
CA HIS A 13 11.12 -2.47 0.38
C HIS A 13 9.98 -3.37 0.87
N ASN A 14 9.69 -4.43 0.13
CA ASN A 14 8.62 -5.37 0.43
C ASN A 14 8.85 -6.16 1.73
N GLU A 15 10.09 -6.33 2.20
CA GLU A 15 10.39 -7.00 3.47
C GLU A 15 9.80 -6.28 4.68
N ALA A 16 9.53 -4.97 4.57
CA ALA A 16 8.85 -4.18 5.58
C ALA A 16 7.47 -4.75 5.98
N LEU A 17 6.78 -5.42 5.04
CA LEU A 17 5.49 -6.08 5.29
C LEU A 17 5.56 -7.03 6.47
N SER A 18 6.55 -7.91 6.51
CA SER A 18 6.69 -8.92 7.57
C SER A 18 6.73 -8.29 8.97
N TYR A 19 7.42 -7.15 9.10
CA TYR A 19 7.51 -6.40 10.35
C TYR A 19 6.21 -5.70 10.71
N ILE A 20 5.54 -5.08 9.74
CA ILE A 20 4.24 -4.43 9.94
C ILE A 20 3.20 -5.46 10.40
N TYR A 21 3.07 -6.59 9.70
CA TYR A 21 2.11 -7.63 10.07
C TYR A 21 2.44 -8.29 11.42
N ARG A 22 3.73 -8.43 11.77
CA ARG A 22 4.12 -8.86 13.12
C ARG A 22 3.68 -7.85 14.19
N LEU A 23 3.76 -6.54 13.92
CA LEU A 23 3.27 -5.51 14.84
C LEU A 23 1.74 -5.51 14.95
N ILE A 24 1.02 -5.73 13.85
CA ILE A 24 -0.44 -5.92 13.83
C ILE A 24 -0.83 -7.14 14.67
N GLY A 25 -0.23 -8.30 14.37
CA GLY A 25 -0.52 -9.58 15.05
C GLY A 25 -0.17 -9.55 16.55
N SER A 26 0.89 -8.84 16.93
CA SER A 26 1.24 -8.60 18.34
C SER A 26 0.47 -7.46 19.00
N LYS A 27 -0.51 -6.85 18.30
CA LYS A 27 -1.36 -5.76 18.79
C LYS A 27 -0.57 -4.54 19.27
N ARG A 28 0.61 -4.31 18.68
CA ARG A 28 1.46 -3.14 18.96
C ARG A 28 1.06 -1.92 18.14
N ILE A 29 0.48 -2.15 16.96
CA ILE A 29 -0.20 -1.14 16.14
C ILE A 29 -1.64 -1.59 15.83
N PRO A 30 -2.54 -0.66 15.45
CA PRO A 30 -3.91 -0.99 15.07
C PRO A 30 -3.99 -1.99 13.90
N PHE A 31 -5.08 -2.74 13.85
CA PHE A 31 -5.35 -3.66 12.75
C PHE A 31 -5.73 -2.96 11.44
N SER A 32 -6.39 -1.80 11.54
CA SER A 32 -6.85 -1.00 10.40
C SER A 32 -6.69 0.49 10.68
N GLY A 33 -6.82 1.31 9.64
CA GLY A 33 -6.70 2.77 9.73
C GLY A 33 -5.25 3.26 9.86
N LEU A 34 -4.28 2.45 9.43
CA LEU A 34 -2.88 2.86 9.39
C LEU A 34 -2.68 3.91 8.29
N LYS A 35 -1.91 4.95 8.62
CA LYS A 35 -1.45 5.96 7.66
C LYS A 35 -0.01 5.63 7.28
N LEU A 36 0.26 5.48 5.99
CA LEU A 36 1.59 5.18 5.48
C LEU A 36 2.23 6.45 4.90
N LEU A 37 3.41 6.81 5.42
CA LEU A 37 4.28 7.81 4.82
C LEU A 37 5.42 7.09 4.12
N HIS A 38 5.48 7.19 2.80
CA HIS A 38 6.48 6.52 1.97
C HIS A 38 7.36 7.58 1.30
N PHE A 39 8.65 7.59 1.65
CA PHE A 39 9.63 8.50 1.09
C PHE A 39 10.55 7.72 0.15
N ASP A 40 10.38 7.89 -1.15
CA ASP A 40 11.12 7.15 -2.17
C ASP A 40 11.00 7.85 -3.54
N SER A 41 11.91 7.55 -4.47
CA SER A 41 11.79 8.03 -5.84
C SER A 41 10.63 7.39 -6.61
N HIS A 42 10.10 6.26 -6.13
CA HIS A 42 8.93 5.57 -6.67
C HIS A 42 7.81 5.50 -5.63
N PRO A 43 6.53 5.37 -6.06
CA PRO A 43 5.43 5.27 -5.11
C PRO A 43 5.20 3.87 -4.54
N ASP A 44 5.79 2.82 -5.12
CA ASP A 44 5.55 1.40 -4.79
C ASP A 44 4.07 0.97 -4.78
N LEU A 45 3.24 1.67 -5.57
CA LEU A 45 1.80 1.45 -5.70
C LEU A 45 1.42 0.56 -6.90
N GLY A 46 2.34 -0.25 -7.42
CA GLY A 46 2.03 -1.21 -8.48
C GLY A 46 0.93 -2.19 -8.06
N ILE A 47 0.16 -2.71 -9.02
CA ILE A 47 -0.82 -3.77 -8.77
C ILE A 47 -0.13 -5.13 -8.99
N PRO A 48 0.03 -5.95 -7.94
CA PRO A 48 0.57 -7.30 -8.10
C PRO A 48 -0.46 -8.24 -8.76
N ASP A 49 0.03 -9.25 -9.46
CA ASP A 49 -0.78 -10.36 -9.97
C ASP A 49 -1.15 -11.32 -8.84
N ILE A 50 -2.13 -10.92 -8.03
CA ILE A 50 -2.65 -11.68 -6.89
C ILE A 50 -4.18 -11.66 -6.92
N LYS A 51 -4.79 -12.78 -6.52
CA LYS A 51 -6.25 -12.85 -6.38
C LYS A 51 -6.69 -12.07 -5.15
N ALA A 52 -7.81 -11.36 -5.28
CA ALA A 52 -8.38 -10.58 -4.18
C ALA A 52 -8.78 -11.47 -2.97
N CYS A 53 -9.23 -12.70 -3.22
CA CYS A 53 -9.54 -13.65 -2.15
C CYS A 53 -8.30 -14.04 -1.33
N ASP A 54 -7.16 -14.17 -1.99
CA ASP A 54 -5.90 -14.56 -1.37
C ASP A 54 -5.42 -13.49 -0.39
N ILE A 55 -5.54 -12.21 -0.76
CA ILE A 55 -5.21 -11.09 0.14
C ILE A 55 -6.01 -11.16 1.46
N ARG A 56 -7.30 -11.52 1.39
CA ARG A 56 -8.17 -11.58 2.57
C ARG A 56 -7.96 -12.82 3.43
N GLN A 57 -7.57 -13.93 2.82
CA GLN A 57 -7.56 -15.24 3.46
C GLN A 57 -6.16 -15.69 3.89
N ASP A 58 -5.14 -15.18 3.22
CA ASP A 58 -3.76 -15.66 3.36
C ASP A 58 -2.77 -14.49 3.39
N PRO A 59 -2.48 -13.96 4.59
CA PRO A 59 -1.50 -12.88 4.75
C PRO A 59 -0.09 -13.25 4.29
N GLU A 60 0.26 -14.53 4.17
CA GLU A 60 1.59 -14.94 3.71
C GLU A 60 1.77 -14.64 2.21
N LYS A 61 0.70 -14.74 1.41
CA LYS A 61 0.74 -14.34 -0.01
C LYS A 61 0.99 -12.85 -0.20
N LEU A 62 0.67 -12.02 0.79
CA LEU A 62 0.97 -10.59 0.77
C LEU A 62 2.48 -10.33 0.88
N ILE A 63 3.18 -11.16 1.66
CA ILE A 63 4.63 -11.05 1.87
C ILE A 63 5.41 -11.36 0.59
N CYS A 64 4.80 -12.09 -0.35
CA CYS A 64 5.38 -12.41 -1.67
C CYS A 64 5.26 -11.26 -2.69
N ALA A 65 4.70 -10.10 -2.32
CA ALA A 65 4.68 -8.93 -3.20
C ALA A 65 6.11 -8.47 -3.54
N SER A 66 6.29 -7.89 -4.72
CA SER A 66 7.56 -7.34 -5.20
C SER A 66 7.82 -5.95 -4.61
N ILE A 67 9.06 -5.47 -4.79
CA ILE A 67 9.51 -4.17 -4.27
C ILE A 67 8.66 -3.00 -4.76
N GLU A 68 8.05 -3.10 -5.94
CA GLU A 68 7.29 -2.01 -6.57
C GLU A 68 5.77 -2.06 -6.32
N ASN A 69 5.26 -3.09 -5.64
CA ASN A 69 3.81 -3.36 -5.57
C ASN A 69 3.31 -3.86 -4.20
N TRP A 70 4.11 -3.69 -3.15
CA TRP A 70 3.85 -4.22 -1.81
C TRP A 70 2.80 -3.43 -1.00
N ILE A 71 2.55 -2.16 -1.36
CA ILE A 71 1.64 -1.29 -0.60
C ILE A 71 0.17 -1.58 -0.92
N MET A 72 -0.18 -1.74 -2.20
CA MET A 72 -1.58 -1.88 -2.65
C MET A 72 -2.34 -3.03 -2.01
N PRO A 73 -1.75 -4.22 -1.79
CA PRO A 73 -2.42 -5.30 -1.07
C PRO A 73 -2.77 -4.96 0.38
N MET A 74 -1.94 -4.18 1.10
CA MET A 74 -2.27 -3.73 2.45
C MET A 74 -3.46 -2.79 2.47
N VAL A 75 -3.54 -1.94 1.44
CA VAL A 75 -4.67 -1.01 1.31
C VAL A 75 -5.93 -1.78 1.00
N TYR A 76 -5.88 -2.72 0.05
CA TYR A 76 -7.03 -3.57 -0.26
C TYR A 76 -7.51 -4.42 0.91
N ALA A 77 -6.58 -4.90 1.75
CA ALA A 77 -6.90 -5.62 2.98
C ALA A 77 -7.54 -4.73 4.06
N GLY A 78 -7.57 -3.40 3.88
CA GLY A 78 -8.11 -2.43 4.82
C GLY A 78 -7.19 -2.13 6.01
N HIS A 79 -5.93 -2.55 5.96
CA HIS A 79 -4.96 -2.26 7.02
C HIS A 79 -4.49 -0.81 6.96
N VAL A 80 -4.15 -0.37 5.74
CA VAL A 80 -3.78 1.01 5.42
C VAL A 80 -4.97 1.67 4.76
N ASP A 81 -5.32 2.87 5.19
CA ASP A 81 -6.40 3.63 4.57
C ASP A 81 -5.90 4.86 3.80
N HIS A 82 -4.72 5.39 4.10
CA HIS A 82 -4.14 6.54 3.40
C HIS A 82 -2.64 6.31 3.16
N VAL A 83 -2.18 6.68 1.97
CA VAL A 83 -0.76 6.63 1.59
C VAL A 83 -0.33 8.02 1.14
N LEU A 84 0.65 8.59 1.85
CA LEU A 84 1.33 9.81 1.44
C LEU A 84 2.68 9.41 0.85
N TRP A 85 2.87 9.66 -0.45
CA TRP A 85 4.15 9.44 -1.13
C TRP A 85 4.90 10.76 -1.27
N LEU A 86 6.03 10.85 -0.58
CA LEU A 86 6.93 11.99 -0.65
C LEU A 86 8.05 11.70 -1.64
N HIS A 87 7.93 12.29 -2.83
CA HIS A 87 8.97 12.23 -3.84
C HIS A 87 10.13 13.16 -3.46
N PRO A 88 11.38 12.67 -3.43
CA PRO A 88 12.54 13.48 -3.07
C PRO A 88 12.90 14.48 -4.16
N ALA A 89 13.17 15.73 -3.77
CA ALA A 89 13.59 16.81 -4.68
C ALA A 89 14.90 16.52 -5.46
N TRP A 90 15.68 15.54 -5.02
CA TRP A 90 16.92 15.12 -5.69
C TRP A 90 16.75 13.96 -6.67
N SER A 91 15.53 13.44 -6.85
CA SER A 91 15.24 12.41 -7.85
C SER A 91 14.71 13.03 -9.13
N ASP A 92 15.32 12.70 -10.26
CA ASP A 92 14.83 13.08 -11.59
C ASP A 92 13.85 12.04 -12.18
N GLN A 93 13.45 11.04 -11.40
CA GLN A 93 12.47 10.02 -11.81
C GLN A 93 11.04 10.51 -11.55
N LEU A 94 10.07 10.13 -12.39
CA LEU A 94 8.64 10.45 -12.22
C LEU A 94 8.34 11.95 -12.05
N VAL A 95 8.92 12.78 -12.91
CA VAL A 95 8.82 14.25 -12.85
C VAL A 95 7.44 14.82 -13.21
N ASP A 96 6.63 14.14 -14.03
CA ASP A 96 5.25 14.54 -14.36
C ASP A 96 4.25 13.91 -13.38
N ARG A 97 4.38 14.27 -12.10
CA ARG A 97 3.56 13.76 -11.01
C ARG A 97 2.34 14.63 -10.77
N LYS A 98 1.17 13.99 -10.62
CA LYS A 98 -0.09 14.67 -10.28
C LYS A 98 -0.72 14.00 -9.06
N PRO A 99 -1.19 14.76 -8.06
CA PRO A 99 -2.05 14.22 -7.03
C PRO A 99 -3.22 13.50 -7.69
N THR A 100 -3.42 12.23 -7.32
CA THR A 100 -4.36 11.34 -7.98
C THR A 100 -5.07 10.53 -6.91
N CYS A 101 -6.39 10.34 -7.08
CA CYS A 101 -7.14 9.41 -6.26
C CYS A 101 -7.26 8.08 -6.99
N TYR A 102 -6.87 7.01 -6.30
CA TYR A 102 -7.01 5.66 -6.80
C TYR A 102 -8.07 4.93 -6.01
N THR A 103 -8.75 4.06 -6.71
CA THR A 103 -9.73 3.18 -6.13
C THR A 103 -9.27 1.75 -6.29
N VAL A 104 -9.09 1.03 -5.19
CA VAL A 104 -8.56 -0.33 -5.20
C VAL A 104 -9.68 -1.33 -4.94
N GLY A 105 -9.74 -2.38 -5.76
CA GLY A 105 -10.85 -3.32 -5.79
C GLY A 105 -10.51 -4.68 -6.39
N GLU A 106 -11.52 -5.54 -6.42
CA GLU A 106 -11.47 -6.83 -7.13
C GLU A 106 -12.02 -6.67 -8.55
N SER A 107 -11.27 -7.14 -9.54
CA SER A 107 -11.75 -7.23 -10.92
C SER A 107 -12.88 -8.26 -11.01
N LYS A 108 -14.03 -7.87 -11.59
CA LYS A 108 -15.17 -8.78 -11.75
C LYS A 108 -14.86 -9.96 -12.69
N GLU A 109 -14.01 -9.73 -13.69
CA GLU A 109 -13.65 -10.68 -14.74
C GLU A 109 -12.55 -11.64 -14.26
N THR A 110 -11.43 -11.10 -13.79
CA THR A 110 -10.24 -11.90 -13.47
C THR A 110 -10.19 -12.34 -12.00
N LYS A 111 -10.98 -11.72 -11.12
CA LYS A 111 -10.92 -11.90 -9.65
C LYS A 111 -9.59 -11.50 -9.02
N GLN A 112 -8.75 -10.78 -9.76
CA GLN A 112 -7.48 -10.24 -9.30
C GLN A 112 -7.67 -8.90 -8.60
N LEU A 113 -6.68 -8.52 -7.82
CA LEU A 113 -6.52 -7.15 -7.35
C LEU A 113 -6.42 -6.20 -8.56
N SER A 114 -7.07 -5.05 -8.47
CA SER A 114 -7.08 -4.05 -9.52
C SER A 114 -7.22 -2.66 -8.90
N ALA A 115 -6.75 -1.63 -9.61
CA ALA A 115 -7.04 -0.26 -9.26
C ALA A 115 -7.50 0.54 -10.48
N THR A 116 -8.37 1.50 -10.23
CA THR A 116 -8.87 2.44 -11.24
C THR A 116 -8.60 3.86 -10.79
N LEU A 117 -8.28 4.74 -11.73
CA LEU A 117 -8.41 6.18 -11.50
C LEU A 117 -9.90 6.51 -11.43
N GLU A 118 -10.29 7.40 -10.53
CA GLU A 118 -11.68 7.83 -10.41
C GLU A 118 -12.15 8.62 -11.64
N LEU A 119 -13.03 8.00 -12.43
CA LEU A 119 -14.01 8.61 -13.33
C LEU A 119 -15.31 7.80 -13.16
N ASP A 120 -16.17 8.23 -12.22
CA ASP A 120 -17.50 7.70 -11.88
C ASP A 120 -17.61 6.22 -11.41
N SER A 121 -18.06 6.03 -10.17
CA SER A 121 -17.98 4.75 -9.43
C SER A 121 -19.28 3.89 -9.47
N LEU A 122 -19.13 2.61 -9.87
CA LEU A 122 -20.16 1.54 -9.75
C LEU A 122 -19.60 0.22 -9.16
N ALA A 123 -18.51 0.23 -8.40
CA ALA A 123 -18.00 -0.97 -7.71
C ALA A 123 -17.63 -0.73 -6.24
N VAL A 124 -17.46 -1.82 -5.48
CA VAL A 124 -17.05 -1.82 -4.07
C VAL A 124 -15.55 -1.71 -4.00
N PHE A 125 -15.07 -0.66 -3.37
CA PHE A 125 -13.84 -0.02 -3.76
C PHE A 125 -13.32 0.80 -2.57
N GLN A 126 -12.02 0.71 -2.26
CA GLN A 126 -11.41 1.56 -1.23
C GLN A 126 -10.71 2.74 -1.91
N GLU A 127 -11.08 3.94 -1.49
CA GLU A 127 -10.50 5.19 -1.97
C GLU A 127 -9.16 5.46 -1.29
N ILE A 128 -8.14 5.82 -2.07
CA ILE A 128 -6.83 6.24 -1.59
C ILE A 128 -6.48 7.54 -2.30
N THR A 129 -6.39 8.62 -1.53
CA THR A 129 -5.84 9.87 -2.03
C THR A 129 -4.31 9.82 -1.96
N MET A 130 -3.67 9.88 -3.13
CA MET A 130 -2.22 10.05 -3.21
C MET A 130 -1.91 11.53 -3.38
N HIS A 131 -1.16 12.09 -2.44
CA HIS A 131 -0.56 13.41 -2.59
C HIS A 131 0.91 13.23 -2.97
N SER A 132 1.32 13.79 -4.11
CA SER A 132 2.72 14.03 -4.41
C SER A 132 3.02 15.49 -4.08
N GLU A 133 3.78 15.75 -3.02
CA GLU A 133 4.20 17.12 -2.70
C GLU A 133 5.42 17.55 -3.54
N LEU A 134 5.65 18.87 -3.57
CA LEU A 134 6.61 19.59 -4.42
C LEU A 134 8.02 19.60 -3.84
#